data_AF-C0QDB0-F1
#
_entry.id   AF-C0QDB0-F1
#
_cell.length_a   1.000
_cell.length_b   1.000
_cell.length_c   1.000
_cell.angle_alpha   90.00
_cell.angle_beta   90.00
_cell.angle_gamma   90.00
#
_symmetry.space_group_name_H-M   'P 1'
#
loop_
_entity.id
_entity.type
_entity.pdbx_description
1 polymer ?
#
loop_
_entity_poly.entity_id
_entity_poly.type
_entity_poly.pdbx_seq_one_letter_code
_entity_poly.pdbx_strand_id
1 'polypeptide(L)'
;MQTTWTYKDYEIEEGLKPGSKTFRYFFKILKSGEKKCNCCVWIADEALSQFDQDKEFDTILASQKEAWQRWVKGKIDEGDFRNRALKIGKEGQQEINLSDMSDHIKPE
;
A
#
# COMPACT_ATOMS: atom_id res chain seq x y z
N MET A 1 -8.51 -9.16 5.16
CA MET A 1 -8.15 -10.39 4.44
C MET A 1 -6.82 -10.18 3.72
N GLN A 2 -5.93 -11.17 3.73
CA GLN A 2 -4.69 -11.14 2.95
C GLN A 2 -4.95 -11.85 1.61
N THR A 3 -4.47 -11.27 0.52
CA THR A 3 -4.61 -11.82 -0.84
C THR A 3 -3.23 -11.90 -1.47
N THR A 4 -3.01 -12.90 -2.30
CA THR A 4 -1.76 -13.05 -3.06
C THR A 4 -2.08 -13.09 -4.55
N TRP A 5 -1.30 -12.37 -5.34
CA TRP A 5 -1.36 -12.40 -6.79
C TRP A 5 0.04 -12.33 -7.39
N THR A 6 0.16 -12.70 -8.66
CA THR A 6 1.45 -12.73 -9.36
C THR A 6 1.47 -11.72 -10.50
N TYR A 7 2.65 -11.17 -10.77
CA TYR A 7 2.89 -10.31 -11.92
C TYR A 7 4.32 -10.46 -12.40
N LYS A 8 4.48 -10.91 -13.66
CA LYS A 8 5.76 -11.37 -14.19
C LYS A 8 6.35 -12.45 -13.27
N ASP A 9 7.62 -12.33 -12.90
CA ASP A 9 8.31 -13.26 -12.01
C ASP A 9 8.19 -12.88 -10.52
N TYR A 10 7.27 -11.97 -10.19
CA TYR A 10 7.05 -11.49 -8.82
C TYR A 10 5.76 -12.03 -8.22
N GLU A 11 5.83 -12.36 -6.94
CA GLU A 11 4.68 -12.63 -6.09
C GLU A 11 4.39 -11.38 -5.26
N ILE A 12 3.12 -11.00 -5.17
CA ILE A 12 2.67 -9.82 -4.44
C ILE A 12 1.66 -10.28 -3.40
N GLU A 13 2.02 -10.14 -2.13
CA GLU A 13 1.11 -10.32 -1.00
C GLU A 13 0.54 -8.97 -0.63
N GLU A 14 -0.79 -8.83 -0.58
CA GLU A 14 -1.47 -7.59 -0.25
C GLU A 14 -2.47 -7.76 0.90
N GLY A 15 -2.67 -6.70 1.69
CA GLY A 15 -3.64 -6.77 2.79
C GLY A 15 -3.68 -5.53 3.68
N LEU A 16 -4.82 -5.37 4.36
CA LEU A 16 -4.95 -4.42 5.45
C LEU A 16 -4.15 -4.93 6.65
N LYS A 17 -3.42 -4.03 7.31
CA LYS A 17 -2.75 -4.39 8.57
C LYS A 17 -3.80 -4.60 9.67
N PRO A 18 -3.86 -5.80 10.28
CA PRO A 18 -4.82 -6.07 11.35
C PRO A 18 -4.56 -5.15 12.54
N GLY A 19 -5.65 -4.63 13.15
CA GLY A 19 -5.60 -3.77 14.32
C GLY A 19 -5.10 -2.34 14.07
N SER A 20 -4.95 -1.90 12.82
CA SER A 20 -4.56 -0.52 12.53
C SER A 20 -5.72 0.45 12.78
N LYS A 21 -5.48 1.48 13.59
CA LYS A 21 -6.44 2.59 13.79
C LYS A 21 -6.58 3.50 12.57
N THR A 22 -5.56 3.49 11.71
CA THR A 22 -5.47 4.31 10.50
C THR A 22 -5.53 3.38 9.29
N PHE A 23 -6.10 3.83 8.18
CA PHE A 23 -6.11 3.02 6.97
C PHE A 23 -4.69 2.82 6.43
N ARG A 24 -4.22 1.57 6.48
CA ARG A 24 -2.93 1.16 5.92
C ARG A 24 -3.07 -0.15 5.17
N TYR A 25 -2.83 -0.09 3.86
CA TYR A 25 -2.86 -1.23 2.98
C TYR A 25 -1.45 -1.54 2.49
N PHE A 26 -0.99 -2.77 2.68
CA PHE A 26 0.38 -3.17 2.40
C PHE A 26 0.45 -4.05 1.18
N PHE A 27 1.56 -3.93 0.46
CA PHE A 27 2.00 -4.84 -0.59
C PHE A 27 3.42 -5.27 -0.25
N LYS A 28 3.65 -6.57 -0.22
CA LYS A 28 4.98 -7.17 -0.09
C LYS A 28 5.30 -7.85 -1.40
N ILE A 29 6.38 -7.40 -2.03
CA ILE A 29 6.81 -7.87 -3.34
C ILE A 29 7.95 -8.87 -3.12
N LEU A 30 7.77 -10.09 -3.60
CA LEU A 30 8.74 -11.17 -3.53
C LEU A 30 9.17 -11.59 -4.94
N LYS A 31 10.41 -12.06 -5.06
CA LYS A 31 10.91 -12.75 -6.25
C LYS A 31 11.61 -14.02 -5.80
N SER A 32 11.19 -15.15 -6.34
CA SER A 32 11.75 -16.47 -5.97
C SER A 32 11.70 -16.73 -4.45
N GLY A 33 10.64 -16.29 -3.77
CA GLY A 33 10.47 -16.44 -2.33
C GLY A 33 11.22 -15.40 -1.47
N GLU A 34 12.08 -14.58 -2.07
CA GLU A 34 12.80 -13.53 -1.35
C GLU A 34 12.08 -12.18 -1.46
N LYS A 35 11.90 -11.51 -0.31
CA LYS A 35 11.35 -10.16 -0.27
C LYS A 35 12.27 -9.19 -1.02
N LYS A 36 11.72 -8.46 -1.99
CA LYS A 36 12.39 -7.37 -2.71
C LYS A 36 12.10 -6.02 -2.09
N CYS A 37 10.83 -5.68 -1.88
CA CYS A 37 10.44 -4.42 -1.27
C CYS A 37 9.03 -4.47 -0.67
N ASN A 38 8.69 -3.42 0.06
CA ASN A 38 7.34 -3.16 0.54
C ASN A 38 6.79 -1.89 -0.11
N CYS A 39 5.54 -1.95 -0.55
CA CYS A 39 4.76 -0.77 -0.84
C CYS A 39 3.63 -0.63 0.20
N CYS A 40 3.27 0.59 0.54
CA CYS A 40 2.20 0.90 1.49
C CYS A 40 1.30 1.97 0.89
N VAL A 41 0.00 1.84 1.04
CA VAL A 41 -0.95 2.92 0.85
C VAL A 41 -1.42 3.36 2.22
N TRP A 42 -1.28 4.65 2.50
CA TRP A 42 -1.74 5.27 3.73
C TRP A 42 -2.74 6.35 3.39
N ILE A 43 -3.98 6.17 3.83
CA ILE A 43 -5.01 7.22 3.74
C ILE A 43 -5.11 7.88 5.12
N ALA A 44 -4.96 9.20 5.16
CA ALA A 44 -5.17 9.97 6.39
C ALA A 44 -6.64 9.94 6.81
N ASP A 45 -6.93 9.98 8.11
CA ASP A 45 -8.29 9.78 8.63
C ASP A 45 -9.27 10.88 8.16
N GLU A 46 -8.76 12.08 7.90
CA GLU A 46 -9.49 13.20 7.31
C GLU A 46 -9.77 13.03 5.81
N ALA A 47 -9.03 12.16 5.12
CA ALA A 47 -9.19 11.85 3.71
C ALA A 47 -10.08 10.62 3.46
N LEU A 48 -10.34 9.78 4.47
CA LEU A 48 -11.20 8.59 4.33
C LEU A 48 -12.60 8.93 3.80
N SER A 49 -13.19 10.03 4.27
CA SER A 49 -14.52 10.47 3.83
C SER A 49 -14.59 10.93 2.37
N GLN A 50 -13.44 11.05 1.69
CA GLN A 50 -13.39 11.28 0.24
C GLN A 50 -13.64 10.00 -0.56
N PHE A 51 -13.42 8.83 0.06
CA PHE A 51 -13.58 7.52 -0.56
C PHE A 51 -14.89 6.85 -0.16
N ASP A 52 -15.24 6.98 1.13
CA ASP A 52 -16.45 6.41 1.70
C ASP A 52 -16.92 7.27 2.88
N GLN A 53 -18.19 7.69 2.89
CA GLN A 53 -18.71 8.60 3.92
C GLN A 53 -18.69 7.96 5.32
N ASP A 54 -18.93 6.64 5.39
CA ASP A 54 -18.92 5.86 6.63
C ASP A 54 -17.51 5.44 7.04
N LYS A 55 -16.51 5.73 6.18
CA LYS A 55 -15.09 5.40 6.34
C LYS A 55 -14.84 3.90 6.45
N GLU A 56 -15.68 3.10 5.81
CA GLU A 56 -15.61 1.65 5.86
C GLU A 56 -14.43 1.14 5.02
N PHE A 57 -13.45 0.51 5.70
CA PHE A 57 -12.19 0.13 5.07
C PHE A 57 -12.37 -0.88 3.94
N ASP A 58 -13.31 -1.81 4.06
CA ASP A 58 -13.59 -2.79 3.02
C ASP A 58 -14.19 -2.14 1.76
N THR A 59 -15.06 -1.13 1.92
CA THR A 59 -15.62 -0.36 0.79
C THR A 59 -14.54 0.46 0.08
N ILE A 60 -13.69 1.14 0.86
CA ILE A 60 -12.56 1.90 0.32
C ILE A 60 -11.60 0.96 -0.41
N LEU A 61 -11.28 -0.20 0.18
CA LEU A 61 -10.45 -1.19 -0.46
C LEU A 61 -11.06 -1.69 -1.77
N ALA A 62 -12.34 -2.08 -1.78
CA ALA A 62 -13.01 -2.59 -2.97
C ALA A 62 -12.97 -1.59 -4.14
N SER A 63 -13.10 -0.29 -3.86
CA SER A 63 -13.07 0.74 -4.91
C SER A 63 -11.66 1.11 -5.40
N GLN A 64 -10.65 1.03 -4.54
CA GLN A 64 -9.29 1.51 -4.86
C GLN A 64 -8.27 0.42 -5.16
N LYS A 65 -8.58 -0.83 -4.80
CA LYS A 65 -7.66 -1.98 -4.93
C LYS A 65 -7.03 -2.08 -6.31
N GLU A 66 -7.84 -1.97 -7.37
CA GLU A 66 -7.33 -2.08 -8.74
C GLU A 66 -6.33 -0.97 -9.09
N ALA A 67 -6.60 0.27 -8.65
CA ALA A 67 -5.70 1.40 -8.87
C ALA A 67 -4.36 1.20 -8.14
N TRP A 68 -4.39 0.71 -6.90
CA TRP A 68 -3.17 0.45 -6.14
C TRP A 68 -2.38 -0.74 -6.70
N GLN A 69 -3.04 -1.77 -7.18
CA GLN A 69 -2.37 -2.87 -7.89
C GLN A 69 -1.69 -2.39 -9.17
N ARG A 70 -2.34 -1.50 -9.96
CA ARG A 70 -1.71 -0.87 -11.13
C ARG A 70 -0.48 -0.05 -10.74
N TRP A 71 -0.57 0.70 -9.64
CA TRP A 71 0.56 1.46 -9.10
C TRP A 71 1.75 0.56 -8.75
N VAL A 72 1.53 -0.56 -8.05
CA VAL A 72 2.58 -1.55 -7.73
C VAL A 72 3.19 -2.17 -8.99
N LYS A 73 2.35 -2.52 -9.98
CA LYS A 73 2.84 -3.02 -11.27
C LYS A 73 3.76 -2.01 -11.95
N GLY A 74 3.40 -0.72 -11.92
CA GLY A 74 4.26 0.36 -12.40
C GLY A 74 5.63 0.36 -11.73
N LYS A 75 5.71 0.20 -10.39
CA LYS A 75 7.00 0.14 -9.68
C LYS A 75 7.85 -1.07 -10.09
N ILE A 76 7.21 -2.21 -10.32
CA ILE A 76 7.89 -3.41 -10.84
C ILE A 76 8.41 -3.16 -12.26
N ASP A 77 7.64 -2.50 -13.11
CA ASP A 77 8.00 -2.18 -14.49
C ASP A 77 9.15 -1.18 -14.57
N GLU A 78 9.19 -0.21 -13.66
CA GLU A 78 10.28 0.77 -13.50
C GLU A 78 11.54 0.17 -12.83
N GLY A 79 11.43 -1.03 -12.24
CA GLY A 79 12.50 -1.63 -11.44
C GLY A 79 12.77 -0.89 -10.12
N ASP A 80 11.82 -0.08 -9.63
CA ASP A 80 11.94 0.64 -8.37
C ASP A 80 11.57 -0.25 -7.18
N PHE A 81 12.56 -0.96 -6.65
CA PHE A 81 12.43 -1.80 -5.46
C PHE A 81 12.76 -1.06 -4.16
N ARG A 82 12.60 0.27 -4.10
CA ARG A 82 12.62 0.98 -2.82
C ARG A 82 11.33 0.71 -2.05
N ASN A 83 11.41 0.82 -0.73
CA ASN A 83 10.20 0.76 0.08
C ASN A 83 9.40 2.06 -0.15
N ARG A 84 8.18 1.99 -0.68
CA ARG A 84 7.39 3.18 -1.05
C ARG A 84 6.10 3.29 -0.25
N ALA A 85 5.69 4.52 0.05
CA ALA A 85 4.37 4.81 0.57
C ALA A 85 3.64 5.78 -0.35
N LEU A 86 2.44 5.41 -0.78
CA LEU A 86 1.47 6.32 -1.38
C LEU A 86 0.63 6.91 -0.25
N LYS A 87 0.97 8.13 0.16
CA LYS A 87 0.24 8.87 1.19
C LYS A 87 -0.88 9.66 0.53
N ILE A 88 -2.09 9.45 0.99
CA ILE A 88 -3.30 10.11 0.51
C ILE A 88 -3.82 10.97 1.65
N GLY A 89 -3.73 12.28 1.49
CA GLY A 89 -4.24 13.28 2.43
C GLY A 89 -5.30 14.16 1.79
N LYS A 90 -5.79 15.15 2.54
CA LYS A 90 -6.80 16.10 2.07
C LYS A 90 -6.38 16.84 0.79
N GLU A 91 -5.08 17.11 0.65
CA GLU A 91 -4.48 17.87 -0.46
C GLU A 91 -4.16 16.99 -1.68
N GLY A 92 -4.36 15.66 -1.60
CA GLY A 92 -4.15 14.73 -2.70
C GLY A 92 -3.17 13.60 -2.35
N GLN A 93 -2.57 13.02 -3.39
CA GLN A 93 -1.70 11.86 -3.30
C GLN A 93 -0.23 12.27 -3.42
N GLN A 94 0.61 11.74 -2.53
CA GLN A 94 2.05 11.96 -2.50
C GLN A 94 2.77 10.62 -2.35
N GLU A 95 3.75 10.38 -3.21
CA GLU A 95 4.65 9.23 -3.09
C GLU A 95 5.88 9.61 -2.28
N ILE A 96 6.14 8.87 -1.21
CA ILE A 96 7.29 9.07 -0.33
C ILE A 96 8.04 7.76 -0.13
N ASN A 97 9.34 7.85 0.16
CA ASN A 97 10.11 6.67 0.54
C ASN A 97 9.73 6.29 1.97
N LEU A 98 9.49 5.00 2.22
CA LEU A 98 9.24 4.51 3.58
C LEU A 98 10.47 4.72 4.48
N SER A 99 11.69 4.75 3.91
CA SER A 99 12.91 5.13 4.64
C SER A 99 12.90 6.59 5.11
N ASP A 100 12.22 7.48 4.39
CA ASP A 100 12.06 8.88 4.80
C ASP A 100 11.01 9.04 5.92
N MET A 101 10.21 7.99 6.21
CA MET A 101 9.36 7.91 7.41
C MET A 101 10.14 7.41 8.64
N SER A 102 11.37 7.90 8.85
CA SER A 102 12.32 7.45 9.88
C SER A 102 11.79 7.52 11.33
N ASP A 103 10.63 8.12 11.58
CA ASP A 103 10.08 8.25 12.94
C ASP A 103 9.16 7.11 13.43
N HIS A 104 8.53 6.28 12.58
CA HIS A 104 7.40 5.46 13.08
C HIS A 104 7.21 4.03 12.56
N ILE A 105 8.18 3.42 11.89
CA ILE A 105 8.06 1.99 11.54
C ILE A 105 9.31 1.23 11.99
N LYS A 106 9.39 0.95 13.29
CA LYS A 106 10.16 -0.18 13.78
C LYS A 106 9.41 -1.46 13.38
N PRO A 107 10.01 -2.37 12.61
CA PRO A 107 9.52 -3.74 12.55
C PRO A 107 9.78 -4.37 13.93
N GLU A 108 8.72 -4.78 14.61
CA GLU A 108 8.81 -5.82 15.66
C GLU A 108 9.03 -7.17 14.99
#